data_AF-A0A4Y2J7Z8-F1
#
_entry.id   AF-A0A4Y2J7Z8-F1
#
_cell.length_a   1.000
_cell.length_b   1.000
_cell.length_c   1.000
_cell.angle_alpha   90.00
_cell.angle_beta   90.00
_cell.angle_gamma   90.00
#
_symmetry.space_group_name_H-M   'P 1'
#
loop_
_entity.id
_entity.type
_entity.pdbx_description
1 polymer ?
#
loop_
_entity_poly.entity_id
_entity_poly.type
_entity_poly.pdbx_seq_one_letter_code
_entity_poly.pdbx_strand_id
1 'polypeptide(L)' 'MAPLLGIDHVNNPSWQAQIKGSKLWTLEPVPECYNECRTLETSVNPGEVIVLDTNRWYHKTLIIGDGLSITIGSEYD' A
#
# COMPACT_ATOMS: atom_id res chain seq x y z
N MET A 1 1.70 3.53 -16.53
CA MET A 1 2.50 2.33 -16.15
C MET A 1 2.13 2.02 -14.71
N ALA A 2 1.57 0.84 -14.43
CA ALA A 2 1.23 0.46 -13.06
C ALA A 2 2.53 0.10 -12.30
N PRO A 3 2.71 0.54 -11.05
CA PRO A 3 3.83 0.12 -10.21
C PRO A 3 3.92 -1.40 -10.08
N LEU A 4 5.16 -1.90 -10.03
CA LEU A 4 5.42 -3.32 -9.78
C LEU A 4 5.15 -3.67 -8.32
N LEU A 5 4.78 -4.93 -8.07
CA LEU A 5 4.66 -5.47 -6.72
C LEU A 5 6.05 -5.47 -6.06
N GLY A 6 6.14 -4.89 -4.87
CA GLY A 6 7.39 -4.75 -4.14
C GLY A 6 7.20 -4.96 -2.64
N ILE A 7 8.32 -4.99 -1.93
CA ILE A 7 8.38 -4.99 -0.47
C ILE A 7 9.37 -3.90 -0.05
N ASP A 8 9.11 -3.26 1.08
CA ASP A 8 10.01 -2.24 1.59
C ASP A 8 11.14 -2.86 2.43
N HIS A 9 12.19 -2.07 2.66
CA HIS A 9 13.32 -2.41 3.52
C HIS A 9 13.56 -1.28 4.52
N VAL A 10 12.59 -1.11 5.41
CA VAL A 10 12.56 -0.09 6.45
C VAL A 10 12.56 -0.76 7.84
N ASN A 11 12.82 -0.02 8.91
CA ASN A 11 12.97 -0.64 10.23
C ASN A 11 11.63 -0.87 10.91
N ASN A 12 10.69 0.05 10.72
CA ASN A 12 9.39 0.01 11.39
C ASN A 12 8.23 -0.09 10.39
N PRO A 13 7.02 -0.47 10.86
CA PRO A 13 5.82 -0.45 10.02
C PRO A 13 5.57 0.93 9.42
N SER A 14 5.03 0.99 8.22
CA SER A 14 4.80 2.25 7.51
C SER A 14 3.36 2.71 7.64
N TRP A 15 3.15 4.02 7.51
CA TRP A 15 1.83 4.59 7.29
C TRP A 15 1.84 5.56 6.10
N GLN A 16 0.70 5.69 5.44
CA GLN A 16 0.51 6.62 4.34
C GLN A 16 -0.87 7.29 4.42
N ALA A 17 -0.89 8.61 4.47
CA ALA A 17 -2.06 9.45 4.38
C ALA A 17 -2.28 9.92 2.94
N GLN A 18 -3.51 9.76 2.44
CA GLN A 18 -3.88 10.21 1.11
C GLN A 18 -4.38 11.67 1.16
N ILE A 19 -3.69 12.56 0.45
CA ILE A 19 -3.97 14.01 0.48
C ILE A 19 -4.84 14.42 -0.72
N LYS A 20 -4.56 13.86 -1.90
CA LYS A 20 -5.27 14.18 -3.15
C LYS A 20 -5.33 12.97 -4.06
N GLY A 21 -6.42 12.80 -4.81
CA GLY A 21 -6.65 11.60 -5.62
C GLY A 21 -6.86 10.36 -4.75
N SER A 22 -7.07 9.20 -5.38
CA SER A 22 -7.23 7.93 -4.67
C SER A 22 -6.26 6.89 -5.21
N LYS A 23 -5.86 5.96 -4.35
CA LYS A 23 -5.01 4.83 -4.72
C LYS A 23 -5.67 3.51 -4.34
N LEU A 24 -5.70 2.57 -5.27
CA LEU A 24 -5.97 1.16 -4.98
C LEU A 24 -4.66 0.53 -4.48
N TRP A 25 -4.68 -0.02 -3.28
CA TRP A 25 -3.62 -0.87 -2.73
C TRP A 25 -3.99 -2.32 -2.96
N THR A 26 -3.08 -3.09 -3.55
CA THR A 26 -3.15 -4.56 -3.58
C THR A 26 -2.04 -5.08 -2.68
N LEU A 27 -2.41 -5.92 -1.71
CA LEU A 27 -1.52 -6.53 -0.73
C LEU A 27 -1.51 -8.04 -0.96
N GLU A 28 -0.34 -8.58 -1.28
CA GLU A 28 -0.14 -10.00 -1.50
C GLU A 28 0.46 -10.66 -0.25
N PRO A 29 0.00 -11.87 0.12
CA PRO A 29 0.55 -12.59 1.24
C PRO A 29 1.98 -13.04 0.96
N VAL A 30 2.73 -13.31 2.03
CA VAL A 30 4.07 -13.89 1.95
C VAL A 30 4.01 -15.32 1.38
N PRO A 31 5.08 -15.81 0.73
CA PRO A 31 5.10 -17.13 0.09
C PRO A 31 4.72 -18.28 1.02
N GLU A 32 5.08 -18.19 2.30
CA GLU A 32 4.86 -19.23 3.31
C GLU A 32 3.38 -19.55 3.54
N CYS A 33 2.47 -18.59 3.31
CA CYS A 33 1.03 -18.80 3.46
C CYS A 33 0.24 -18.65 2.16
N TYR A 34 0.90 -18.69 1.00
CA TYR A 34 0.27 -18.41 -0.31
C TYR A 34 -0.98 -19.25 -0.61
N ASN A 35 -1.03 -20.50 -0.15
CA ASN A 35 -2.16 -21.41 -0.38
C ASN A 35 -3.32 -21.25 0.63
N GLU A 36 -3.10 -20.48 1.71
CA GLU A 36 -4.05 -20.33 2.81
C GLU A 36 -4.55 -18.88 2.92
N CYS A 37 -3.64 -17.93 2.77
CA CYS A 37 -3.89 -16.50 2.78
C CYS A 37 -4.52 -16.03 1.46
N ARG A 38 -5.13 -14.85 1.49
CA ARG A 38 -5.75 -14.22 0.32
C ARG A 38 -5.14 -12.86 0.08
N THR A 39 -5.06 -12.47 -1.19
CA THR A 39 -4.78 -11.10 -1.59
C THR A 39 -5.83 -10.17 -1.00
N LEU A 40 -5.39 -9.04 -0.45
CA LEU A 40 -6.26 -7.99 0.07
C LEU A 40 -6.19 -6.78 -0.86
N GLU A 41 -7.33 -6.14 -1.08
CA GLU A 41 -7.41 -4.91 -1.86
C GLU A 41 -8.19 -3.85 -1.10
N THR A 42 -7.68 -2.62 -1.12
CA THR A 42 -8.38 -1.48 -0.52
C THR A 42 -8.11 -0.20 -1.29
N SER A 43 -9.13 0.63 -1.45
CA SER A 43 -8.97 1.99 -1.97
C SER A 43 -8.75 2.95 -0.81
N VAL A 44 -7.69 3.74 -0.90
CA VAL A 44 -7.41 4.82 0.06
C VAL A 44 -7.73 6.15 -0.63
N ASN A 45 -8.68 6.88 -0.06
CA ASN A 45 -9.24 8.13 -0.57
C ASN A 45 -8.71 9.33 0.22
N PRO A 46 -8.86 10.57 -0.30
CA PRO A 46 -8.42 11.76 0.41
C PRO A 46 -8.97 11.85 1.84
N GLY A 47 -8.09 12.06 2.82
CA GLY A 47 -8.43 12.09 4.25
C GLY A 47 -8.30 10.74 4.96
N GLU A 48 -8.09 9.65 4.23
CA GLU A 48 -7.85 8.32 4.80
C GLU A 48 -6.36 8.04 5.00
N VAL A 49 -6.07 7.18 5.98
CA VAL A 49 -4.73 6.72 6.30
C VAL A 49 -4.71 5.20 6.26
N ILE A 50 -3.74 4.63 5.57
CA ILE A 50 -3.41 3.20 5.65
C ILE A 50 -2.18 3.04 6.54
N VAL A 51 -2.25 2.09 7.47
CA VAL A 51 -1.12 1.66 8.32
C VAL A 51 -0.86 0.19 8.00
N LEU A 52 0.38 -0.12 7.59
CA LEU A 52 0.75 -1.44 7.12
C LEU A 52 2.24 -1.69 7.41
N ASP A 53 2.56 -2.89 7.88
CA ASP A 53 3.95 -3.35 7.90
C ASP A 53 4.41 -3.69 6.48
N THR A 54 4.97 -2.70 5.77
CA THR A 54 5.42 -2.83 4.39
C THR A 54 6.69 -3.67 4.24
N ASN A 55 7.33 -4.07 5.35
CA ASN A 55 8.43 -5.05 5.35
C ASN A 55 7.93 -6.50 5.30
N ARG A 56 6.64 -6.73 5.54
CA ARG A 56 6.02 -8.07 5.53
C ARG A 56 5.03 -8.25 4.40
N TRP A 57 4.33 -7.18 4.03
CA TRP A 57 3.31 -7.23 2.99
C TRP A 57 3.88 -6.76 1.65
N TYR A 58 3.92 -7.69 0.70
CA TYR A 58 4.13 -7.34 -0.69
C TYR A 58 2.98 -6.46 -1.14
N HIS A 59 3.30 -5.32 -1.76
CA HIS A 59 2.30 -4.34 -2.09
C HIS A 59 2.58 -3.65 -3.42
N LYS A 60 1.50 -3.21 -4.06
CA LYS A 60 1.52 -2.30 -5.21
C LYS A 60 0.37 -1.31 -5.05
N THR A 61 0.55 -0.12 -5.62
CA THR A 61 -0.50 0.89 -5.65
C THR A 61 -0.86 1.25 -7.08
N LEU A 62 -2.13 1.45 -7.37
CA LEU A 62 -2.60 2.00 -8.64
C LEU A 62 -3.35 3.30 -8.37
N ILE A 63 -3.00 4.38 -9.07
CA ILE A 63 -3.79 5.62 -9.02
C ILE A 63 -5.14 5.36 -9.68
N ILE A 64 -6.22 5.69 -8.97
CA ILE A 64 -7.59 5.58 -9.49
C ILE A 64 -7.92 6.89 -10.22
N GLY A 65 -8.17 6.79 -11.53
CA GLY A 65 -8.43 7.93 -12.42
C GLY A 65 -7.15 8.59 -12.97
N ASP A 66 -7.33 9.70 -13.69
CA ASP A 66 -6.25 10.33 -14.48
C ASP A 66 -5.65 11.58 -13.82
N GLY A 67 -6.13 11.93 -12.63
CA GLY A 67 -5.72 13.12 -11.90
C GLY A 67 -4.43 12.94 -11.11
N LEU A 68 -3.80 14.06 -10.74
CA LEU A 68 -2.67 14.06 -9.81
C LEU A 68 -3.07 13.45 -8.46
N SER A 69 -2.34 12.41 -8.04
CA SER A 69 -2.43 11.80 -6.71
C SER A 69 -1.26 12.24 -5.84
N ILE A 70 -1.53 12.61 -4.57
CA ILE A 70 -0.53 13.03 -3.59
C ILE A 70 -0.76 12.27 -2.29
N THR A 71 0.31 11.70 -1.75
CA THR A 71 0.34 10.96 -0.48
C THR A 71 1.52 11.42 0.35
N ILE A 72 1.34 11.45 1.67
CA ILE A 72 2.42 11.68 2.65
C ILE A 72 2.53 10.40 3.48
N GLY A 73 3.74 9.94 3.78
CA GLY A 73 3.93 8.76 4.61
C GLY A 73 5.25 8.81 5.37
N SER A 74 5.37 7.96 6.36
CA SER A 74 6.56 7.78 7.19
C SER A 74 6.54 6.37 7.81
N GLU A 75 7.68 5.96 8.36
CA GLU A 75 7.75 4.87 9.33
C GLU A 75 7.05 5.29 10.64
N TYR A 76 6.45 4.32 11.33
CA TYR A 76 5.81 4.46 12.64
C TYR A 76 6.87 4.18 13.72
N ASP A 77 7.12 5.10 14.64
CA ASP A 77 8.08 4.92 15.75
C ASP A 77 7.51 4.10 16.93
#